data_AF-R3TXD2-F1
#
_entry.id   AF-R3TXD2-F1
#
_cell.length_a   1.000
_cell.length_b   1.000
_cell.length_c   1.000
_cell.angle_alpha   90.00
_cell.angle_beta   90.00
_cell.angle_gamma   90.00
#
_symmetry.space_group_name_H-M   'P 1'
#
loop_
_entity.id
_entity.type
_entity.pdbx_description
1 polymer ?
#
loop_
_entity_poly.entity_id
_entity_poly.type
_entity_poly.pdbx_seq_one_letter_code
_entity_poly.pdbx_strand_id
1 'polypeptide(L)'
;MRPLDTGQKNYERLQGVFDQLNREGIISIDYAGFDISEGHEEVGVVFKFMKENDLLRNGYCFYHQQDIERCMDSENRTLFLAFHSLNGDEEIALKVGKRIVDLLNQARFEVEWTGSLNQRIRIQNFY
;
A
#
# COMPACT_ATOMS: atom_id res chain seq x y z
N MET A 1 -19.17 15.73 17.67
CA MET A 1 -19.20 14.26 17.57
C MET A 1 -18.57 13.90 16.23
N ARG A 2 -17.32 13.39 16.21
CA ARG A 2 -16.73 12.87 14.96
C ARG A 2 -17.47 11.57 14.63
N PRO A 3 -17.97 11.35 13.41
CA PRO A 3 -18.69 10.11 13.11
C PRO A 3 -17.70 8.94 13.16
N LEU A 4 -17.96 7.97 14.03
CA LEU A 4 -17.29 6.67 14.12
C LEU A 4 -17.38 5.82 12.82
N ASP A 5 -18.02 6.36 11.78
CA ASP A 5 -18.38 5.68 10.52
C ASP A 5 -17.42 5.99 9.35
N THR A 6 -16.46 6.91 9.51
CA THR A 6 -15.54 7.32 8.42
C THR A 6 -14.30 6.42 8.30
N GLY A 7 -13.74 5.99 9.45
CA GLY A 7 -12.79 4.87 9.66
C GLY A 7 -12.98 3.67 8.79
N GLN A 8 -14.08 3.00 9.13
CA GLN A 8 -14.44 1.75 8.53
C GLN A 8 -14.60 1.88 7.01
N LYS A 9 -15.13 3.01 6.52
CA LYS A 9 -15.31 3.27 5.08
C LYS A 9 -14.00 3.52 4.34
N ASN A 10 -13.00 4.14 4.96
CA ASN A 10 -11.69 4.32 4.33
C ASN A 10 -10.95 3.00 4.21
N TYR A 11 -10.98 2.20 5.28
CA TYR A 11 -10.40 0.88 5.28
C TYR A 11 -11.04 -0.04 4.23
N GLU A 12 -12.37 -0.13 4.17
CA GLU A 12 -13.09 -0.93 3.16
C GLU A 12 -12.76 -0.49 1.72
N ARG A 13 -12.64 0.82 1.47
CA ARG A 13 -12.21 1.34 0.17
C ARG A 13 -10.77 0.96 -0.16
N LEU A 14 -9.87 1.01 0.82
CA LEU A 14 -8.47 0.62 0.64
C LEU A 14 -8.34 -0.88 0.35
N GLN A 15 -9.13 -1.72 1.04
CA GLN A 15 -9.21 -3.15 0.75
C GLN A 15 -9.64 -3.41 -0.70
N GLY A 16 -10.65 -2.69 -1.20
CA GLY A 16 -11.05 -2.78 -2.61
C GLY A 16 -9.94 -2.40 -3.59
N VAL A 17 -9.09 -1.43 -3.24
CA VAL A 17 -7.89 -1.08 -4.02
C VAL A 17 -6.85 -2.20 -3.97
N PHE A 18 -6.60 -2.78 -2.79
CA PHE A 18 -5.63 -3.86 -2.62
C PHE A 18 -6.07 -5.14 -3.35
N ASP A 19 -7.36 -5.47 -3.32
CA ASP A 19 -7.92 -6.57 -4.11
C ASP A 19 -7.69 -6.37 -5.61
N GLN A 20 -7.89 -5.14 -6.10
CA GLN A 20 -7.66 -4.84 -7.50
C GLN A 20 -6.18 -4.94 -7.88
N LEU A 21 -5.28 -4.40 -7.05
CA LEU A 21 -3.82 -4.53 -7.24
C LEU A 21 -3.38 -5.99 -7.25
N ASN A 22 -3.89 -6.80 -6.31
CA ASN A 22 -3.62 -8.23 -6.25
C ASN A 22 -4.12 -8.98 -7.49
N ARG A 23 -5.27 -8.60 -8.05
CA ARG A 23 -5.75 -9.14 -9.34
C ARG A 23 -4.85 -8.76 -10.52
N GLU A 24 -4.20 -7.61 -10.46
CA GLU A 24 -3.32 -7.07 -11.51
C GLU A 24 -1.85 -7.51 -11.40
N GLY A 25 -1.49 -8.32 -10.40
CA GLY A 25 -0.11 -8.79 -10.26
C GLY A 25 0.78 -7.94 -9.37
N ILE A 26 0.21 -7.05 -8.56
CA ILE A 26 0.91 -6.27 -7.55
C ILE A 26 0.52 -6.83 -6.19
N ILE A 27 1.49 -7.36 -5.44
CA ILE A 27 1.26 -7.94 -4.11
C ILE A 27 0.87 -6.81 -3.16
N SER A 28 -0.37 -6.81 -2.67
CA SER A 28 -0.83 -5.83 -1.68
C SER A 28 -1.12 -6.53 -0.37
N ILE A 29 -0.38 -6.14 0.68
CA ILE A 29 -0.53 -6.70 2.02
C ILE A 29 -1.17 -5.66 2.92
N ASP A 30 -2.33 -6.01 3.45
CA ASP A 30 -3.00 -5.30 4.52
C ASP A 30 -2.30 -5.65 5.85
N TYR A 31 -1.73 -4.66 6.52
CA TYR A 31 -1.00 -4.83 7.78
C TYR A 31 0.20 -5.81 7.67
N ALA A 32 1.32 -5.34 7.12
CA ALA A 32 2.55 -6.14 6.96
C ALA A 32 3.52 -5.90 8.12
N GLY A 33 3.33 -6.66 9.21
CA GLY A 33 4.23 -6.62 10.38
C GLY A 33 4.22 -5.31 11.16
N PHE A 34 5.22 -5.15 12.02
CA PHE A 34 5.35 -4.00 12.91
C PHE A 34 5.98 -2.78 12.22
N ASP A 35 7.09 -3.00 11.52
CA ASP A 35 7.87 -1.96 10.85
C ASP A 35 8.12 -2.28 9.36
N ILE A 36 8.89 -1.41 8.69
CA ILE A 36 9.18 -1.56 7.26
C ILE A 36 10.01 -2.81 6.95
N SER A 37 10.90 -3.23 7.85
CA SER A 37 11.75 -4.40 7.64
C SER A 37 10.89 -5.66 7.65
N GLU A 38 10.05 -5.81 8.67
CA GLU A 38 9.10 -6.92 8.76
C GLU A 38 8.13 -6.92 7.57
N GLY A 39 7.66 -5.74 7.15
CA GLY A 39 6.80 -5.64 5.96
C GLY A 39 7.48 -6.15 4.67
N HIS A 40 8.79 -5.94 4.51
CA HIS A 40 9.54 -6.52 3.39
C HIS A 40 9.71 -8.03 3.52
N GLU A 41 9.87 -8.56 4.73
CA GLU A 41 9.93 -10.01 4.99
C GLU A 41 8.60 -10.68 4.59
N GLU A 42 7.46 -10.09 4.98
CA GLU A 42 6.12 -10.56 4.60
C GLU A 42 5.92 -10.58 3.08
N VAL A 43 6.33 -9.52 2.37
CA VAL A 43 6.32 -9.50 0.90
C VAL A 43 7.17 -10.64 0.33
N GLY A 44 8.34 -10.90 0.90
CA GLY A 44 9.23 -11.99 0.49
C GLY A 44 8.60 -13.38 0.64
N VAL A 45 7.90 -13.62 1.75
CA VAL A 45 7.16 -14.87 1.99
C VAL A 45 6.06 -15.07 0.95
N VAL A 46 5.24 -14.04 0.72
CA VAL A 46 4.13 -14.09 -0.25
C VAL A 46 4.68 -14.28 -1.67
N PHE A 47 5.73 -13.54 -2.04
CA PHE A 47 6.35 -13.66 -3.35
C PHE A 47 6.92 -15.06 -3.59
N LYS A 48 7.60 -15.65 -2.61
CA LYS A 48 8.12 -17.01 -2.70
C LYS A 48 6.98 -18.01 -2.94
N PHE A 49 5.91 -17.93 -2.16
CA PHE A 49 4.73 -18.78 -2.35
C PHE A 49 4.13 -18.63 -3.74
N MET A 50 3.94 -17.41 -4.23
CA MET A 50 3.40 -17.16 -5.56
C MET A 50 4.30 -17.69 -6.68
N LYS A 51 5.61 -17.52 -6.55
CA LYS A 51 6.61 -18.04 -7.50
C LYS A 51 6.62 -19.57 -7.55
N GLU A 52 6.48 -20.24 -6.40
CA GLU A 52 6.38 -21.71 -6.32
C GLU A 52 5.09 -22.26 -6.96
N ASN A 53 4.09 -21.40 -7.18
CA ASN A 53 2.82 -21.74 -7.84
C ASN A 53 2.68 -21.11 -9.23
N ASP A 54 3.79 -20.69 -9.86
CA ASP A 54 3.83 -20.08 -11.20
C ASP A 54 2.95 -18.81 -11.38
N LEU A 55 2.66 -18.12 -10.28
CA LEU A 55 1.91 -16.86 -10.28
C LEU A 55 2.87 -15.67 -10.39
N LEU A 56 3.04 -15.15 -11.61
CA LEU A 56 3.90 -14.00 -11.88
C LEU A 56 3.35 -12.71 -11.24
N ARG A 57 4.23 -12.00 -10.55
CA ARG A 57 3.96 -10.70 -9.91
C ARG A 57 5.10 -9.74 -10.25
N ASN A 58 4.78 -8.44 -10.34
CA ASN A 58 5.72 -7.44 -10.83
C ASN A 58 6.09 -6.37 -9.78
N GLY A 59 5.34 -6.29 -8.69
CA GLY A 59 5.60 -5.33 -7.62
C GLY A 59 4.80 -5.62 -6.37
N TYR A 60 4.91 -4.73 -5.41
CA TYR A 60 4.20 -4.81 -4.15
C TYR A 60 3.83 -3.44 -3.59
N CYS A 61 2.87 -3.44 -2.66
CA CYS A 61 2.69 -2.35 -1.71
C CYS A 61 2.17 -2.86 -0.36
N PHE A 62 2.45 -2.14 0.70
CA PHE A 62 1.93 -2.44 2.04
C PHE A 62 1.97 -1.21 2.95
N TYR A 63 1.26 -1.31 4.07
CA TYR A 63 1.51 -0.51 5.28
C TYR A 63 1.75 -1.45 6.46
N HIS A 64 2.33 -0.93 7.54
CA HIS A 64 2.68 -1.69 8.74
C HIS A 64 2.14 -1.01 10.01
N GLN A 65 2.29 -1.64 11.18
CA GLN A 65 1.70 -1.16 12.43
C GLN A 65 2.06 0.31 12.74
N GLN A 66 3.35 0.68 12.64
CA GLN A 66 3.75 2.07 12.93
C GLN A 66 3.12 3.10 11.97
N ASP A 67 2.76 2.71 10.74
CA ASP A 67 2.05 3.62 9.84
C ASP A 67 0.60 3.84 10.29
N ILE A 68 -0.04 2.82 10.86
CA ILE A 68 -1.35 2.95 11.49
C ILE A 68 -1.26 3.79 12.75
N GLU A 69 -0.29 3.53 13.63
CA GLU A 69 -0.07 4.33 14.84
C GLU A 69 0.11 5.81 14.51
N ARG A 70 0.90 6.12 13.47
CA ARG A 70 1.04 7.48 12.95
C ARG A 70 -0.27 8.03 12.40
N CYS A 71 -1.03 7.25 11.64
CA CYS A 71 -2.31 7.65 11.05
C CYS A 71 -3.41 7.91 12.10
N MET A 72 -3.33 7.23 13.24
CA MET A 72 -4.26 7.39 14.35
C MET A 72 -3.93 8.61 15.23
N ASP A 73 -2.75 9.21 15.05
CA ASP A 73 -2.41 10.46 15.72
C ASP A 73 -3.38 11.57 15.26
N SER A 74 -3.95 12.28 16.23
CA SER A 74 -4.92 13.33 15.96
C SER A 74 -4.37 14.48 15.12
N GLU A 75 -3.05 14.68 15.14
CA GLU A 75 -2.30 15.68 14.36
C GLU A 75 -1.90 15.17 12.97
N ASN A 76 -1.77 13.85 12.80
CA ASN A 76 -1.27 13.23 11.58
C ASN A 76 -2.22 12.12 11.12
N ARG A 77 -3.04 12.39 10.10
CA ARG A 77 -4.04 11.45 9.57
C ARG A 77 -3.58 10.85 8.26
N THR A 78 -2.30 10.49 8.21
CA THR A 78 -1.64 10.05 6.99
C THR A 78 -1.30 8.59 7.11
N LEU A 79 -1.87 7.78 6.21
CA LEU A 79 -1.42 6.40 6.01
C LEU A 79 -0.31 6.40 4.94
N PHE A 80 0.80 5.74 5.24
CA PHE A 80 1.91 5.59 4.30
C PHE A 80 1.87 4.20 3.68
N LEU A 81 2.08 4.13 2.37
CA LEU A 81 2.26 2.88 1.65
C LEU A 81 3.70 2.79 1.14
N ALA A 82 4.41 1.77 1.62
CA ALA A 82 5.64 1.32 0.98
C ALA A 82 5.28 0.62 -0.35
N PHE A 83 6.11 0.78 -1.37
CA PHE A 83 5.92 0.10 -2.65
C PHE A 83 7.25 -0.04 -3.39
N HIS A 84 7.36 -1.09 -4.21
CA HIS A 84 8.46 -1.22 -5.16
C HIS A 84 8.16 -2.31 -6.21
N SER A 85 9.10 -2.53 -7.13
CA SER A 85 9.16 -3.77 -7.92
C SER A 85 9.74 -4.92 -7.08
N LEU A 86 9.45 -6.16 -7.46
CA LEU A 86 9.93 -7.33 -6.71
C LEU A 86 11.42 -7.63 -6.92
N ASN A 87 11.99 -7.17 -8.03
CA ASN A 87 13.38 -7.39 -8.39
C ASN A 87 14.26 -6.13 -8.24
N GLY A 88 13.71 -5.02 -7.71
CA GLY A 88 14.42 -3.75 -7.60
C GLY A 88 14.56 -2.97 -8.91
N ASP A 89 13.89 -3.39 -9.98
CA ASP A 89 13.82 -2.63 -11.22
C ASP A 89 13.04 -1.31 -11.02
N GLU A 90 13.71 -0.19 -11.23
CA GLU A 90 13.14 1.15 -10.99
C GLU A 90 12.05 1.52 -12.00
N GLU A 91 12.14 1.06 -13.25
CA GLU A 91 11.12 1.36 -14.27
C GLU A 91 9.81 0.65 -13.94
N ILE A 92 9.90 -0.62 -13.52
CA ILE A 92 8.77 -1.39 -13.03
C ILE A 92 8.24 -0.77 -11.74
N ALA A 93 9.10 -0.40 -10.80
CA ALA A 93 8.69 0.21 -9.53
C ALA A 93 7.92 1.52 -9.77
N LEU A 94 8.34 2.33 -10.74
CA LEU A 94 7.64 3.56 -11.10
C LEU A 94 6.26 3.28 -11.72
N LYS A 95 6.15 2.25 -12.57
CA LYS A 95 4.85 1.79 -13.12
C LYS A 95 3.92 1.30 -12.01
N VAL A 96 4.45 0.53 -11.05
CA VAL A 96 3.72 0.07 -9.85
C VAL A 96 3.21 1.25 -9.04
N GLY A 97 4.08 2.21 -8.71
CA GLY A 97 3.71 3.41 -7.95
C GLY A 97 2.61 4.23 -8.65
N LYS A 98 2.75 4.48 -9.96
CA LYS A 98 1.71 5.15 -10.77
C LYS A 98 0.39 4.40 -10.71
N ARG A 99 0.41 3.07 -10.84
CA ARG A 99 -0.81 2.27 -10.81
C ARG A 99 -1.51 2.30 -9.46
N ILE A 100 -0.76 2.26 -8.37
CA ILE A 100 -1.29 2.40 -7.01
C ILE A 100 -1.98 3.76 -6.85
N VAL A 101 -1.30 4.84 -7.24
CA VAL A 101 -1.87 6.20 -7.17
C VAL A 101 -3.13 6.35 -8.02
N ASP A 102 -3.14 5.78 -9.23
CA ASP A 102 -4.33 5.80 -10.10
C ASP A 102 -5.53 5.12 -9.44
N LEU A 103 -5.36 3.94 -8.85
CA LEU A 103 -6.44 3.22 -8.18
C LEU A 103 -6.91 3.92 -6.90
N LEU A 104 -5.99 4.47 -6.11
CA LEU A 104 -6.33 5.27 -4.94
C LEU A 104 -7.14 6.52 -5.31
N ASN A 105 -6.74 7.22 -6.37
CA ASN A 105 -7.48 8.38 -6.88
C ASN A 105 -8.88 7.99 -7.40
N GLN A 106 -9.00 6.85 -8.10
CA GLN A 106 -10.30 6.31 -8.54
C GLN A 106 -11.20 5.96 -7.35
N ALA A 107 -10.61 5.46 -6.25
CA ALA A 107 -11.30 5.22 -4.98
C ALA A 107 -11.56 6.50 -4.15
N ARG A 108 -11.19 7.68 -4.68
CA ARG A 108 -11.37 9.00 -4.08
C ARG A 108 -10.61 9.18 -2.75
N PHE A 109 -9.38 8.66 -2.69
CA PHE A 109 -8.42 9.03 -1.65
C PHE A 109 -7.72 10.34 -2.01
N GLU A 110 -7.29 11.07 -0.98
CA GLU A 110 -6.40 12.22 -1.14
C GLU A 110 -4.96 11.72 -1.12
N VAL A 111 -4.34 11.62 -2.30
CA VAL A 111 -3.02 11.00 -2.46
C VAL A 111 -1.95 12.05 -2.68
N GLU A 112 -0.87 11.96 -1.92
CA GLU A 112 0.34 12.77 -2.09
C GLU A 112 1.52 11.86 -2.45
N TRP A 113 1.98 11.96 -3.70
CA TRP A 113 3.19 11.31 -4.19
C TRP A 113 3.81 12.12 -5.33
N THR A 114 5.11 12.38 -5.27
CA THR A 114 5.83 13.19 -6.25
C THR A 114 6.24 12.42 -7.51
N GLY A 115 5.94 11.12 -7.58
CA GLY A 115 6.46 10.24 -8.63
C GLY A 115 7.88 9.75 -8.38
N SER A 116 8.41 9.93 -7.17
CA SER A 116 9.75 9.49 -6.76
C SER A 116 9.72 8.16 -6.01
N LEU A 117 10.65 7.26 -6.32
CA LEU A 117 10.84 5.98 -5.60
C LEU A 117 11.43 6.18 -4.20
N ASN A 118 12.05 7.34 -3.93
CA ASN A 118 12.59 7.69 -2.61
C ASN A 118 11.50 8.18 -1.64
N GLN A 119 10.24 8.23 -2.07
CA GLN A 119 9.11 8.66 -1.27
C GLN A 119 8.04 7.57 -1.23
N ARG A 120 7.56 7.23 -0.03
CA ARG A 120 6.34 6.42 0.14
C ARG A 120 5.11 7.16 -0.35
N ILE A 121 4.12 6.45 -0.86
CA ILE A 121 2.82 7.03 -1.24
C ILE A 121 2.09 7.39 0.06
N ARG A 122 1.53 8.60 0.13
CA ARG A 122 0.80 9.08 1.32
C ARG A 122 -0.68 9.21 0.99
N ILE A 123 -1.53 8.64 1.84
CA ILE A 123 -2.96 8.87 1.83
C ILE A 123 -3.28 9.81 2.97
N GLN A 124 -3.63 11.04 2.65
CA GLN A 124 -4.01 12.06 3.60
C GLN A 124 -5.45 11.86 4.09
N ASN A 125 -5.77 12.43 5.24
CA ASN A 125 -7.14 12.45 5.77
C ASN A 125 -7.77 11.05 5.90
N PHE A 126 -6.96 10.06 6.30
CA PHE A 126 -7.41 8.69 6.54
C PHE A 126 -8.03 8.61 7.94
N TYR A 127 -9.35 8.81 7.98
CA TYR A 127 -10.21 8.66 9.17
C TYR A 127 -10.68 7.26 9.35
#